data_AF-A0A2S9T6C4-F1
#
_entry.id   AF-A0A2S9T6C4-F1
#
_cell.length_a   1.000
_cell.length_b   1.000
_cell.length_c   1.000
_cell.angle_alpha   90.00
_cell.angle_beta   90.00
_cell.angle_gamma   90.00
#
_symmetry.space_group_name_H-M   'P 1'
#
loop_
_entity.id
_entity.type
_entity.pdbx_description
1 polymer ?
#
loop_
_entity_poly.entity_id
_entity_poly.type
_entity_poly.pdbx_seq_one_letter_code
_entity_poly.pdbx_strand_id
1 'polypeptide(L)'
;MKKIVLGTAISLAIFLSGCSENKQEKQGREAFKQNVEINFDKAKKEALKTFSSEQIQKWIDEDPRIQEIEKSYIEYNNKKNKHIDFSKFDWSVGKKENKNESK
;
A
#
# COMPACT_ATOMS: atom_id res chain seq x y z
N MET A 1 -19.39 -8.53 -36.85
CA MET A 1 -18.96 -8.84 -35.47
C MET A 1 -18.19 -7.65 -34.90
N LYS A 2 -18.86 -6.75 -34.16
CA LYS A 2 -18.24 -5.58 -33.54
C LYS A 2 -17.82 -5.94 -32.12
N LYS A 3 -16.52 -5.87 -31.84
CA LYS A 3 -15.92 -6.11 -30.52
C LYS A 3 -16.29 -4.93 -29.62
N ILE A 4 -16.99 -5.19 -28.52
CA ILE A 4 -17.20 -4.22 -27.45
C ILE A 4 -15.88 -4.13 -26.69
N VAL A 5 -15.15 -3.04 -26.89
CA VAL A 5 -14.03 -2.69 -26.03
C VAL A 5 -14.65 -2.15 -24.74
N LEU A 6 -14.61 -2.95 -23.67
CA LEU A 6 -14.81 -2.47 -22.30
C LEU A 6 -13.65 -1.54 -21.94
N GLY A 7 -13.66 -0.33 -22.51
CA GLY A 7 -12.87 0.79 -22.05
C GLY A 7 -13.63 1.42 -20.89
N THR A 8 -13.17 1.14 -19.68
CA THR A 8 -13.52 1.81 -18.42
C THR A 8 -14.12 3.21 -18.63
N ALA A 9 -15.45 3.31 -18.58
CA ALA A 9 -16.14 4.58 -18.47
C ALA A 9 -15.96 5.11 -17.03
N ILE A 10 -14.78 5.65 -16.74
CA ILE A 10 -14.56 6.55 -15.59
C ILE A 10 -15.15 7.90 -16.00
N SER A 11 -16.48 7.93 -16.11
CA SER A 11 -17.26 9.14 -16.30
C SER A 11 -18.40 9.07 -15.30
N LEU A 12 -18.07 9.33 -14.04
CA LEU A 12 -19.07 9.62 -13.03
C LEU A 12 -18.60 10.82 -12.20
N ALA A 13 -19.18 11.98 -12.56
CA ALA A 13 -19.53 13.05 -11.64
C ALA A 13 -18.42 13.99 -11.09
N ILE A 14 -17.50 14.48 -11.92
CA ILE A 14 -16.72 15.71 -11.60
C ILE A 14 -17.55 17.00 -11.86
N PHE A 15 -18.81 16.88 -12.30
CA PHE A 15 -19.62 18.00 -12.79
C PHE A 15 -20.93 18.25 -12.01
N LEU A 16 -20.90 18.17 -10.68
CA LEU A 16 -21.96 18.74 -9.83
C LEU A 16 -21.35 19.74 -8.85
N SER A 17 -20.85 20.83 -9.42
CA SER A 17 -20.56 22.08 -8.73
C SER A 17 -21.86 22.66 -8.16
N GLY A 18 -22.05 22.54 -6.85
CA GLY A 18 -23.10 23.25 -6.10
C GLY A 18 -23.61 22.45 -4.91
N CYS A 19 -23.17 22.84 -3.70
CA CYS A 19 -23.66 22.39 -2.39
C CYS A 19 -23.24 20.98 -1.93
N SER A 20 -22.02 20.84 -1.38
CA SER A 20 -21.72 20.19 -0.09
C SER A 20 -20.27 19.73 -0.02
N GLU A 21 -19.37 20.50 0.60
CA GLU A 21 -18.02 20.04 0.95
C GLU A 21 -18.05 18.67 1.68
N ASN A 22 -19.11 18.44 2.47
CA ASN A 22 -19.30 17.26 3.29
C ASN A 22 -19.67 15.96 2.53
N LYS A 23 -20.22 16.02 1.29
CA LYS A 23 -20.50 14.79 0.52
C LYS A 23 -19.30 14.32 -0.29
N GLN A 24 -18.53 15.25 -0.85
CA GLN A 24 -17.31 14.93 -1.59
C GLN A 24 -16.26 14.30 -0.68
N GLU A 25 -16.12 14.82 0.56
CA GLU A 25 -15.25 14.22 1.56
C GLU A 25 -15.69 12.80 1.94
N LYS A 26 -16.99 12.58 2.19
CA LYS A 26 -17.52 11.26 2.52
C LYS A 26 -17.34 10.25 1.38
N GLN A 27 -17.63 10.64 0.15
CA GLN A 27 -17.41 9.76 -1.01
C GLN A 27 -15.91 9.48 -1.24
N GLY A 28 -15.06 10.50 -1.08
CA GLY A 28 -13.62 10.35 -1.17
C GLY A 28 -13.07 9.38 -0.13
N ARG A 29 -13.55 9.49 1.11
CA ARG A 29 -13.17 8.60 2.21
C ARG A 29 -13.59 7.15 1.98
N GLU A 30 -14.82 6.91 1.53
CA GLU A 30 -15.31 5.55 1.23
C GLU A 30 -14.55 4.91 0.06
N ALA A 31 -14.30 5.68 -1.01
CA ALA A 31 -13.49 5.23 -2.13
C ALA A 31 -12.04 4.94 -1.69
N PHE A 32 -11.45 5.79 -0.85
CA PHE A 32 -10.13 5.56 -0.27
C PHE A 32 -10.10 4.27 0.56
N LYS A 33 -11.09 4.04 1.43
CA LYS A 33 -11.21 2.80 2.24
C LYS A 33 -11.18 1.54 1.38
N GLN A 34 -12.02 1.48 0.34
CA GLN A 34 -12.08 0.31 -0.54
C GLN A 34 -10.76 0.09 -1.31
N ASN A 35 -10.14 1.17 -1.78
CA ASN A 35 -8.91 1.06 -2.56
C ASN A 35 -7.69 0.71 -1.70
N VAL A 36 -7.66 1.12 -0.42
CA VAL A 36 -6.59 0.80 0.51
C VAL A 36 -6.47 -0.71 0.75
N GLU A 37 -7.60 -1.41 0.85
CA GLU A 37 -7.60 -2.87 1.05
C GLU A 37 -6.99 -3.63 -0.15
N ILE A 38 -7.10 -3.06 -1.35
CA ILE A 38 -6.53 -3.63 -2.57
C ILE A 38 -5.05 -3.25 -2.71
N ASN A 39 -4.74 -1.95 -2.63
CA ASN A 39 -3.38 -1.43 -2.77
C ASN A 39 -3.23 -0.06 -2.09
N PHE A 40 -2.59 -0.05 -0.92
CA PHE A 40 -2.36 1.15 -0.12
C PHE A 40 -1.61 2.27 -0.86
N ASP A 41 -0.51 1.97 -1.55
CA ASP A 41 0.32 2.98 -2.22
C ASP A 41 -0.44 3.67 -3.36
N LYS A 42 -1.14 2.87 -4.17
CA LYS A 42 -1.96 3.39 -5.27
C LYS A 42 -3.12 4.22 -4.74
N ALA A 43 -3.82 3.74 -3.72
CA ALA A 43 -4.93 4.46 -3.09
C ALA A 43 -4.48 5.82 -2.52
N LYS A 44 -3.33 5.86 -1.82
CA LYS A 44 -2.76 7.10 -1.27
C LYS A 44 -2.39 8.09 -2.39
N LYS A 45 -1.75 7.62 -3.47
CA LYS A 45 -1.40 8.46 -4.63
C LYS A 45 -2.62 8.99 -5.37
N GLU A 46 -3.68 8.21 -5.49
CA GLU A 46 -4.91 8.65 -6.15
C GLU A 46 -5.68 9.65 -5.28
N ALA A 47 -5.79 9.41 -3.97
CA ALA A 47 -6.43 10.35 -3.05
C ALA A 47 -5.72 11.70 -2.98
N LEU A 48 -4.38 11.72 -3.02
CA LEU A 48 -3.57 12.95 -3.03
C LEU A 48 -3.80 13.86 -4.25
N LYS A 49 -4.44 13.36 -5.32
CA LYS A 49 -4.81 14.20 -6.47
C LYS A 49 -5.97 15.14 -6.15
N THR A 50 -6.75 14.83 -5.12
CA THR A 50 -8.03 15.50 -4.81
C THR A 50 -8.08 16.01 -3.37
N PHE A 51 -7.43 15.34 -2.43
CA PHE A 51 -7.45 15.65 -1.01
C PHE A 51 -6.06 15.94 -0.47
N SER A 52 -5.97 16.73 0.59
CA SER A 52 -4.69 17.04 1.23
C SER A 52 -4.11 15.81 1.95
N SER A 53 -2.80 15.82 2.16
CA SER A 53 -2.13 14.79 2.97
C SER A 53 -2.69 14.71 4.40
N GLU A 54 -3.06 15.85 4.98
CA GLU A 54 -3.63 15.94 6.34
C GLU A 54 -5.01 15.26 6.41
N GLN A 55 -5.86 15.48 5.41
CA GLN A 55 -7.18 14.85 5.33
C GLN A 55 -7.06 13.33 5.17
N ILE A 56 -6.14 12.88 4.31
CA ILE A 56 -5.89 11.46 4.11
C ILE A 56 -5.34 10.82 5.39
N GLN A 57 -4.41 11.48 6.09
CA GLN A 57 -3.87 10.97 7.34
C GLN A 57 -4.96 10.90 8.41
N LYS A 58 -5.84 11.90 8.50
CA LYS A 58 -7.01 11.86 9.39
C LYS A 58 -7.90 10.65 9.09
N TRP A 59 -8.15 10.33 7.83
CA TRP A 59 -8.94 9.13 7.47
C TRP A 59 -8.26 7.82 7.86
N ILE A 60 -6.93 7.77 7.78
CA ILE A 60 -6.12 6.62 8.23
C ILE A 60 -6.19 6.47 9.75
N ASP A 61 -6.03 7.57 10.48
CA ASP A 61 -6.00 7.57 11.94
C ASP A 61 -7.37 7.26 12.56
N GLU A 62 -8.46 7.62 11.88
CA GLU A 62 -9.83 7.35 12.31
C GLU A 62 -10.29 5.89 12.06
N ASP A 63 -9.57 5.12 11.25
CA ASP A 63 -9.94 3.73 10.92
C ASP A 63 -8.85 2.73 11.35
N PRO A 64 -9.07 1.95 12.43
CA PRO A 64 -8.08 1.02 12.95
C PRO A 64 -7.59 0.00 11.91
N ARG A 65 -8.45 -0.39 10.96
CA ARG A 65 -8.09 -1.37 9.93
C ARG A 65 -7.13 -0.75 8.91
N ILE A 66 -7.40 0.47 8.48
CA ILE A 66 -6.51 1.21 7.58
C ILE A 66 -5.16 1.48 8.25
N GLN A 67 -5.18 1.84 9.53
CA GLN A 67 -3.96 2.08 10.29
C GLN A 67 -3.06 0.83 10.35
N GLU A 68 -3.65 -0.35 10.50
CA GLU A 68 -2.91 -1.62 10.46
C GLU A 68 -2.31 -1.90 9.07
N ILE A 69 -3.05 -1.57 8.00
CA ILE A 69 -2.58 -1.69 6.62
C ILE A 69 -1.39 -0.73 6.37
N GLU A 70 -1.45 0.51 6.87
CA GLU A 70 -0.34 1.46 6.77
C GLU A 70 0.92 0.93 7.47
N LYS A 71 0.79 0.43 8.70
CA LYS A 71 1.91 -0.17 9.45
C LYS A 71 2.51 -1.36 8.68
N SER A 72 1.66 -2.25 8.17
CA SER A 72 2.08 -3.42 7.39
C SER A 72 2.82 -3.01 6.11
N TYR A 73 2.35 -1.96 5.43
CA TYR A 73 2.99 -1.40 4.25
C TYR A 73 4.37 -0.81 4.55
N ILE A 74 4.49 -0.05 5.64
CA ILE A 74 5.77 0.51 6.10
C ILE A 74 6.75 -0.61 6.45
N GLU A 75 6.31 -1.64 7.17
CA GLU A 75 7.14 -2.79 7.50
C GLU A 75 7.62 -3.54 6.25
N TYR A 76 6.73 -3.77 5.28
CA TYR A 76 7.10 -4.40 4.00
C TYR A 76 8.16 -3.60 3.27
N ASN A 77 7.99 -2.28 3.13
CA ASN A 77 8.96 -1.41 2.47
C ASN A 77 10.30 -1.37 3.20
N ASN A 78 10.30 -1.36 4.52
CA ASN A 78 11.51 -1.42 5.34
C ASN A 78 12.27 -2.74 5.15
N LYS A 79 11.55 -3.85 4.92
CA LYS A 79 12.16 -5.17 4.63
C LYS A 79 12.65 -5.26 3.19
N LYS A 80 11.91 -4.70 2.22
CA LYS A 80 12.24 -4.73 0.79
C LYS A 80 13.60 -4.09 0.47
N ASN A 81 13.95 -3.03 1.18
CA ASN A 81 15.21 -2.32 0.99
C ASN A 81 16.39 -2.92 1.78
N LYS A 82 16.18 -3.99 2.55
CA LYS A 82 17.28 -4.72 3.19
C LYS A 82 17.75 -5.82 2.25
N HIS A 83 18.93 -5.64 1.65
CA HIS A 83 19.65 -6.76 1.06
C HIS A 83 19.90 -7.81 2.13
N ILE A 84 19.53 -9.06 1.85
CA ILE A 84 19.88 -10.18 2.72
C ILE A 84 21.40 -10.26 2.71
N ASP A 85 22.01 -10.04 3.86
CA ASP A 85 23.46 -10.12 4.03
C ASP A 85 23.87 -11.61 4.08
N PHE A 86 24.39 -12.11 2.97
CA PHE A 86 24.91 -13.47 2.85
C PHE A 86 26.40 -13.57 3.22
N SER A 87 27.06 -12.49 3.66
CA SER A 87 28.48 -12.52 4.01
C SER A 87 28.80 -13.50 5.15
N LYS A 88 27.82 -13.74 6.03
CA LYS A 88 27.91 -14.71 7.13
C LYS A 88 27.19 -16.02 6.84
N PHE A 89 26.61 -16.19 5.64
CA PHE A 89 25.90 -17.41 5.30
C PHE A 89 26.91 -18.51 5.01
N ASP A 90 26.91 -19.52 5.87
CA ASP A 90 27.78 -20.69 5.72
C ASP A 90 27.17 -21.63 4.68
N TRP A 91 27.65 -21.54 3.44
CA TRP A 91 27.22 -22.38 2.32
C TRP A 91 27.76 -23.82 2.39
N SER A 92 28.47 -24.19 3.45
CA SER A 92 29.06 -25.53 3.56
C SER A 92 27.98 -26.59 3.83
N VAL A 93 27.72 -27.42 2.82
CA VAL A 93 26.89 -28.62 2.94
C VAL A 93 27.80 -29.79 3.33
N GLY A 94 27.84 -30.11 4.62
CA GLY A 94 28.64 -31.21 5.17
C GLY A 94 29.31 -30.83 6.49
N LYS A 95 29.44 -31.79 7.42
CA LYS A 95 30.09 -31.55 8.72
C LYS A 95 31.51 -31.03 8.47
N LYS A 96 31.81 -29.81 8.95
CA LYS A 96 33.17 -29.33 9.10
C LYS A 96 33.85 -30.24 10.12
N GLU A 97 34.61 -31.21 9.64
CA GLU A 97 35.53 -31.95 10.50
C GLU A 97 36.50 -30.95 11.10
N ASN A 98 36.39 -30.75 12.42
CA ASN A 98 37.34 -29.96 13.19
C ASN A 98 38.70 -30.66 13.14
N LYS A 99 39.56 -30.26 12.20
CA LYS A 99 40.95 -30.72 12.11
C LYS A 99 41.84 -30.24 13.28
N ASN A 100 41.27 -29.63 14.31
CA ASN A 100 41.97 -29.08 15.48
C ASN A 100 41.52 -29.69 16.82
N GLU A 101 40.87 -30.84 16.85
CA GLU A 101 40.87 -31.66 18.07
C GLU A 101 42.20 -32.40 18.16
N SER A 102 43.18 -31.77 18.81
CA SER A 102 44.39 -32.45 19.29
C SER A 102 43.97 -33.65 20.13
N LYS A 103 44.36 -34.85 19.67
CA LYS A 103 44.38 -36.09 20.45
C LYS A 103 45.27 -35.96 21.69
#